data_AF-A0A0P9CJZ0-F1
#
_entry.id   AF-A0A0P9CJZ0-F1
#
_cell.length_a   1.000
_cell.length_b   1.000
_cell.length_c   1.000
_cell.angle_alpha   90.00
_cell.angle_beta   90.00
_cell.angle_gamma   90.00
#
_symmetry.space_group_name_H-M   'P 1'
#
loop_
_entity.id
_entity.type
_entity.pdbx_description
1 polymer ?
#
loop_
_entity_poly.entity_id
_entity_poly.type
_entity_poly.pdbx_seq_one_letter_code
_entity_poly.pdbx_strand_id
1 'polypeptide(L)'
;MRRYGWVFTILIVAAFFIMKHRSIPYAPTPDTVITTSQGIRVAAYMKMPTGSGEAWVLARKASGEYVVNVYNRQTLVHVFTAGQTVKQDSSGTTYSTTDLIRLGLMEYQATDIHVNKDGRTGYIDFKEVSGITGNNVVGNAAGGSAGNAVGNNAG
;
A
#
# COMPACT_ATOMS: atom_id res chain seq x y z
N MET A 1 39.30 -16.78 26.99
CA MET A 1 37.96 -17.05 26.44
C MET A 1 37.32 -15.73 25.97
N ARG A 2 37.56 -15.28 24.73
CA ARG A 2 37.05 -13.99 24.19
C ARG A 2 36.73 -14.06 22.69
N ARG A 3 36.16 -15.18 22.22
CA ARG A 3 35.88 -15.38 20.78
C ARG A 3 34.38 -15.45 20.42
N TYR A 4 33.48 -15.40 21.40
CA TYR A 4 32.03 -15.53 21.19
C TYR A 4 31.24 -14.22 21.31
N GLY A 5 31.88 -13.12 21.72
CA GLY A 5 31.19 -11.82 21.87
C GLY A 5 30.70 -11.22 20.55
N TRP A 6 31.47 -11.42 19.47
CA TRP A 6 31.12 -10.88 18.15
C TRP A 6 29.93 -11.60 17.49
N VAL A 7 29.74 -12.89 17.80
CA VAL A 7 28.60 -13.67 17.30
C VAL A 7 27.28 -13.14 17.87
N PHE A 8 27.26 -12.74 19.15
CA PHE A 8 26.09 -12.11 19.77
C PHE A 8 25.77 -10.75 19.13
N THR A 9 26.77 -9.94 18.80
CA THR A 9 26.55 -8.65 18.10
C THR A 9 25.94 -8.86 16.72
N ILE A 10 26.43 -9.83 15.93
CA ILE A 10 25.84 -10.17 14.63
C ILE A 10 24.41 -10.67 14.78
N LEU A 11 24.14 -11.52 15.77
CA LEU A 11 22.80 -12.04 16.03
C LEU A 11 21.83 -10.92 16.44
N ILE A 12 22.27 -9.95 17.23
CA ILE A 12 21.45 -8.80 17.63
C ILE A 12 21.17 -7.91 16.43
N VAL A 13 22.18 -7.62 15.59
CA VAL A 13 22.00 -6.84 14.37
C VAL A 13 21.05 -7.55 13.41
N ALA A 14 21.25 -8.84 13.16
CA ALA A 14 20.37 -9.66 12.32
C ALA A 14 18.94 -9.72 12.87
N ALA A 15 18.76 -9.91 14.18
CA ALA A 15 17.45 -9.88 14.83
C ALA A 15 16.77 -8.50 14.70
N PHE A 16 17.53 -7.41 14.80
CA PHE A 16 17.03 -6.06 14.60
C PHE A 16 16.60 -5.81 13.14
N PHE A 17 17.35 -6.34 12.16
CA PHE A 17 16.95 -6.35 10.75
C PHE A 17 15.67 -7.17 10.53
N ILE A 18 15.54 -8.35 11.15
CA ILE A 18 14.34 -9.20 11.04
C ILE A 18 13.11 -8.54 11.69
N MET A 19 13.27 -7.86 12.83
CA MET A 19 12.16 -7.16 13.51
C MET A 19 11.71 -5.89 12.77
N LYS A 20 12.64 -5.10 12.21
CA LYS A 20 12.28 -3.93 11.38
C LYS A 20 11.46 -4.31 10.13
N HIS A 21 11.57 -5.57 9.68
CA HIS A 21 10.92 -6.05 8.46
C HIS A 21 9.52 -6.67 8.64
N ARG A 22 8.93 -6.70 9.83
CA ARG A 22 7.70 -7.50 10.06
C ARG A 22 6.37 -6.74 10.12
N SER A 23 6.36 -5.41 10.12
CA SER A 23 5.11 -4.65 10.07
C SER A 23 5.03 -3.85 8.78
N ILE A 24 4.13 -4.27 7.87
CA ILE A 24 3.71 -3.44 6.73
C ILE A 24 3.20 -2.11 7.31
N PRO A 25 3.71 -0.95 6.84
CA PRO A 25 3.29 0.35 7.35
C PRO A 25 1.79 0.52 7.16
N TYR A 26 1.14 1.14 8.14
CA TYR A 26 -0.30 1.38 8.12
C TYR A 26 -0.59 2.86 7.93
N ALA A 27 -1.53 3.16 7.04
CA ALA A 27 -2.18 4.46 6.94
C ALA A 27 -3.71 4.29 6.83
N PRO A 28 -4.50 5.30 7.26
CA PRO A 28 -5.92 5.34 6.94
C PRO A 28 -6.15 5.26 5.43
N THR A 29 -7.30 4.75 5.02
CA THR A 29 -7.70 4.82 3.61
C THR A 29 -7.80 6.29 3.19
N PRO A 30 -7.19 6.70 2.06
CA PRO A 30 -7.26 8.08 1.60
C PRO A 30 -8.70 8.51 1.31
N ASP A 31 -9.06 9.74 1.67
CA ASP A 31 -10.40 10.29 1.41
C ASP A 31 -10.70 10.40 -0.09
N THR A 32 -9.65 10.61 -0.90
CA THR A 32 -9.74 10.69 -2.36
C THR A 32 -8.88 9.62 -3.01
N VAL A 33 -9.54 8.59 -3.54
CA VAL A 33 -8.93 7.56 -4.37
C VAL A 33 -9.62 7.49 -5.72
N ILE A 34 -8.84 7.29 -6.79
CA ILE A 34 -9.37 6.97 -8.11
C ILE A 34 -9.16 5.48 -8.33
N THR A 35 -10.23 4.71 -8.55
CA THR A 35 -10.13 3.31 -8.93
C THR A 35 -9.58 3.21 -10.35
N THR A 36 -8.55 2.38 -10.54
CA THR A 36 -7.96 2.09 -11.84
C THR A 36 -8.24 0.64 -12.21
N SER A 37 -7.89 0.21 -13.42
CA SER A 37 -7.99 -1.19 -13.83
C SER A 37 -7.07 -2.12 -13.04
N GLN A 38 -6.08 -1.59 -12.32
CA GLN A 38 -5.03 -2.35 -11.64
C GLN A 38 -5.06 -2.21 -10.11
N GLY A 39 -5.86 -1.28 -9.59
CA GLY A 39 -6.07 -1.07 -8.16
C GLY A 39 -6.56 0.35 -7.87
N ILE A 40 -5.77 1.14 -7.15
CA ILE A 40 -6.13 2.51 -6.76
C ILE A 40 -5.02 3.49 -7.12
N ARG A 41 -5.41 4.73 -7.38
CA ARG A 41 -4.54 5.88 -7.58
C ARG A 41 -4.80 6.90 -6.50
N VAL A 42 -3.73 7.45 -5.94
CA VAL A 42 -3.80 8.49 -4.91
C VAL A 42 -3.03 9.72 -5.37
N ALA A 43 -3.68 10.87 -5.31
CA ALA A 43 -3.06 12.13 -5.70
C ALA A 43 -2.01 12.56 -4.67
N ALA A 44 -0.87 13.07 -5.16
CA ALA A 44 0.23 13.54 -4.33
C ALA A 44 0.60 14.98 -4.70
N TYR A 45 0.84 15.81 -3.69
CA TYR A 45 1.09 17.23 -3.87
C TYR A 45 2.31 17.69 -3.07
N MET A 46 3.11 18.58 -3.63
CA MET A 46 4.23 19.20 -2.94
C MET A 46 3.75 20.33 -2.01
N LYS A 47 2.92 19.96 -1.04
CA LYS A 47 2.35 20.83 -0.02
C LYS A 47 2.35 20.08 1.31
N MET A 48 2.85 20.73 2.36
CA MET A 48 2.87 20.13 3.69
C MET A 48 1.44 19.91 4.25
N PRO A 49 1.23 18.86 5.07
CA PRO A 49 -0.06 18.63 5.69
C PRO A 49 -0.38 19.78 6.65
N THR A 50 -1.53 20.41 6.48
CA THR A 50 -2.00 21.52 7.34
C THR A 50 -3.13 21.10 8.28
N GLY A 51 -3.62 19.88 8.16
CA GLY A 51 -4.71 19.32 8.97
C GLY A 51 -4.32 18.05 9.72
N SER A 52 -5.26 17.54 10.51
CA SER A 52 -5.13 16.30 11.28
C SER A 52 -5.45 15.04 10.45
N GLY A 53 -5.60 15.16 9.14
CA GLY A 53 -5.95 14.06 8.25
C GLY A 53 -4.74 13.26 7.77
N GLU A 54 -5.05 12.38 6.83
CA GLU A 54 -4.08 11.74 5.96
C GLU A 54 -3.55 12.79 4.94
N ALA A 55 -2.25 12.76 4.62
CA ALA A 55 -1.73 13.51 3.47
C ALA A 55 -0.64 12.75 2.69
N TRP A 56 -0.75 12.79 1.36
CA TRP A 56 0.26 12.30 0.41
C TRP A 56 1.08 13.47 -0.14
N VAL A 57 2.30 13.61 0.36
CA VAL A 57 3.16 14.73 0.03
C VAL A 57 4.23 14.29 -0.96
N LEU A 58 4.15 14.84 -2.16
CA LEU A 58 5.23 14.70 -3.15
C LEU A 58 6.41 15.56 -2.70
N ALA A 59 7.62 15.01 -2.68
CA ALA A 59 8.83 15.75 -2.37
C ALA A 59 9.98 15.29 -3.27
N ARG A 60 11.01 16.12 -3.35
CA ARG A 60 12.26 15.81 -4.02
C ARG A 60 13.39 15.81 -2.99
N LYS A 61 14.08 14.68 -2.86
CA LYS A 61 15.26 14.56 -1.99
C LYS A 61 16.40 15.45 -2.51
N ALA A 62 17.35 15.77 -1.65
CA ALA A 62 18.57 16.47 -2.02
C ALA A 62 19.40 15.70 -3.08
N SER A 63 19.28 14.36 -3.10
CA SER A 63 19.86 13.50 -4.14
C SER A 63 19.20 13.64 -5.51
N GLY A 64 18.10 14.40 -5.62
CA GLY A 64 17.34 14.62 -6.85
C GLY A 64 16.21 13.63 -7.11
N GLU A 65 16.12 12.56 -6.33
CA GLU A 65 15.09 11.52 -6.40
C GLU A 65 13.75 12.00 -5.85
N TYR A 66 12.66 11.64 -6.51
CA TYR A 66 11.31 11.93 -6.03
C TYR A 66 10.85 10.92 -4.97
N VAL A 67 10.04 11.38 -4.02
CA VAL A 67 9.38 10.53 -3.04
C VAL A 67 7.95 10.96 -2.80
N VAL A 68 7.13 10.02 -2.36
CA VAL A 68 5.80 10.30 -1.81
C VAL A 68 5.81 9.96 -0.33
N ASN A 69 5.74 11.00 0.50
CA ASN A 69 5.68 10.89 1.94
C ASN A 69 4.22 10.76 2.37
N VAL A 70 3.91 9.72 3.16
CA VAL A 70 2.57 9.52 3.72
C VAL A 70 2.56 10.04 5.14
N TYR A 71 1.65 10.96 5.41
CA TYR A 71 1.41 11.48 6.74
C TYR A 71 0.06 11.01 7.24
N ASN A 72 -0.02 10.68 8.52
CA ASN A 72 -1.27 10.52 9.25
C ASN A 72 -1.21 11.42 10.47
N ARG A 73 -2.14 12.38 10.59
CA ARG A 73 -2.14 13.38 11.68
C ARG A 73 -0.78 14.07 11.83
N GLN A 74 -0.21 14.53 10.71
CA GLN A 74 1.11 15.17 10.62
C GLN A 74 2.32 14.30 11.00
N THR A 75 2.11 13.03 11.36
CA THR A 75 3.20 12.08 11.60
C THR A 75 3.55 11.36 10.31
N LEU A 76 4.82 11.38 9.93
CA LEU A 76 5.30 10.61 8.78
C LEU A 76 5.20 9.12 9.11
N VAL A 77 4.38 8.38 8.35
CA VAL A 77 4.19 6.93 8.55
C VAL A 77 4.94 6.10 7.53
N HIS A 78 5.12 6.62 6.31
CA HIS A 78 5.83 5.91 5.26
C HIS A 78 6.40 6.85 4.18
N VAL A 79 7.37 6.35 3.43
CA VAL A 79 8.00 7.07 2.32
C VAL A 79 8.16 6.11 1.16
N PHE A 80 7.41 6.34 0.08
CA PHE A 80 7.62 5.65 -1.18
C PHE A 80 8.72 6.33 -1.96
N THR A 81 9.73 5.58 -2.35
CA THR A 81 10.86 6.13 -3.10
C THR A 81 10.72 5.81 -4.59
N ALA A 82 10.91 6.83 -5.44
CA ALA A 82 10.92 6.68 -6.89
C ALA A 82 12.17 5.91 -7.32
N GLY A 83 11.97 4.79 -8.01
CA GLY A 83 13.01 3.97 -8.60
C GLY A 83 13.37 4.42 -10.00
N GLN A 84 13.41 3.46 -10.93
CA GLN A 84 13.82 3.72 -12.32
C GLN A 84 12.73 4.46 -13.08
N THR A 85 13.11 5.33 -14.02
CA THR A 85 12.16 5.94 -14.96
C THR A 85 11.55 4.86 -15.84
N VAL A 86 10.23 4.70 -15.76
CA VAL A 86 9.44 3.77 -16.58
C VAL A 86 8.99 4.45 -17.87
N LYS A 87 8.57 5.72 -17.77
CA LYS A 87 8.05 6.49 -18.90
C LYS A 87 8.28 7.98 -18.67
N GLN A 88 8.58 8.71 -19.75
CA GLN A 88 8.61 10.17 -19.74
C GLN A 88 7.91 10.69 -21.00
N ASP A 89 6.97 11.61 -20.82
CA ASP A 89 6.21 12.21 -21.90
C ASP A 89 5.81 13.67 -21.58
N SER A 90 4.91 14.25 -22.37
CA SER A 90 4.45 15.63 -22.19
C SER A 90 3.66 15.88 -20.92
N SER A 91 3.09 14.83 -20.31
CA SER A 91 2.32 14.90 -19.06
C SER A 91 3.24 14.92 -17.83
N GLY A 92 4.37 14.20 -17.90
CA GLY A 92 5.28 14.08 -16.77
C GLY A 92 6.25 12.91 -16.89
N THR A 93 6.77 12.48 -15.75
CA THR A 93 7.67 11.33 -15.63
C THR A 93 7.10 10.31 -14.65
N THR A 94 7.04 9.06 -15.08
CA THR A 94 6.63 7.92 -14.25
C THR A 94 7.86 7.14 -13.83
N TYR A 95 7.95 6.85 -12.53
CA TYR A 95 8.99 6.07 -11.90
C TYR A 95 8.41 4.82 -11.28
N SER A 96 9.15 3.71 -11.31
CA SER A 96 8.73 2.49 -10.62
C SER A 96 8.87 2.64 -9.11
N THR A 97 8.04 1.93 -8.35
CA THR A 97 8.21 1.73 -6.91
C THR A 97 7.63 0.35 -6.55
N THR A 98 7.96 -0.20 -5.39
CA THR A 98 7.59 -1.59 -5.06
C THR A 98 7.15 -1.80 -3.61
N ASP A 99 7.13 -0.74 -2.80
CA ASP A 99 6.91 -0.85 -1.36
C ASP A 99 5.45 -1.23 -1.05
N LEU A 100 5.28 -1.92 0.08
CA LEU A 100 3.97 -2.35 0.58
C LEU A 100 3.41 -1.36 1.59
N ILE A 101 2.09 -1.19 1.59
CA ILE A 101 1.36 -0.43 2.59
C ILE A 101 0.01 -1.08 2.87
N ARG A 102 -0.45 -0.98 4.12
CA ARG A 102 -1.81 -1.32 4.49
C ARG A 102 -2.64 -0.03 4.56
N LEU A 103 -3.68 0.04 3.74
CA LEU A 103 -4.64 1.14 3.70
C LEU A 103 -5.98 0.62 4.22
N GLY A 104 -6.35 1.01 5.45
CA GLY A 104 -7.49 0.41 6.13
C GLY A 104 -7.28 -1.09 6.38
N LEU A 105 -8.16 -1.93 5.83
CA LEU A 105 -8.08 -3.39 5.98
C LEU A 105 -7.33 -4.10 4.83
N MET A 106 -6.96 -3.35 3.79
CA MET A 106 -6.43 -3.91 2.55
C MET A 106 -4.93 -3.65 2.43
N GLU A 107 -4.20 -4.63 1.91
CA GLU A 107 -2.78 -4.50 1.60
C GLU A 107 -2.59 -4.13 0.14
N TYR A 108 -1.72 -3.16 -0.10
CA TYR A 108 -1.41 -2.64 -1.42
C TYR A 108 0.09 -2.65 -1.65
N GLN A 109 0.47 -2.91 -2.89
CA GLN A 109 1.81 -2.71 -3.41
C GLN A 109 1.79 -1.46 -4.27
N ALA A 110 2.62 -0.49 -3.92
CA ALA A 110 2.86 0.64 -4.80
C ALA A 110 3.56 0.14 -6.07
N THR A 111 3.14 0.62 -7.24
CA THR A 111 3.72 0.22 -8.52
C THR A 111 4.45 1.37 -9.19
N ASP A 112 3.85 2.55 -9.16
CA ASP A 112 4.35 3.71 -9.91
C ASP A 112 4.15 5.01 -9.15
N ILE A 113 5.14 5.89 -9.25
CA ILE A 113 5.03 7.30 -8.86
C ILE A 113 5.08 8.12 -10.15
N HIS A 114 4.00 8.83 -10.46
CA HIS A 114 3.98 9.79 -11.55
C HIS A 114 4.14 11.20 -11.01
N VAL A 115 5.08 11.94 -11.59
CA VAL A 115 5.31 13.35 -11.32
C VAL A 115 4.96 14.14 -12.57
N ASN A 116 4.00 15.06 -12.44
CA ASN A 116 3.61 15.93 -13.54
C ASN A 116 4.78 16.83 -13.96
N LYS A 117 4.71 17.36 -15.19
CA LYS A 117 5.75 18.23 -15.76
C LYS A 117 6.11 19.45 -14.90
N ASP A 118 5.19 19.91 -14.04
CA ASP A 118 5.42 21.02 -13.11
C ASP A 118 6.35 20.66 -11.93
N GLY A 119 6.57 19.37 -11.69
CA GLY A 119 7.35 18.85 -10.56
C GLY A 119 6.71 19.07 -9.18
N ARG A 120 5.44 19.50 -9.13
CA ARG A 120 4.75 19.90 -7.89
C ARG A 120 3.55 19.02 -7.58
N THR A 121 2.99 18.39 -8.61
CA THR A 121 1.82 17.55 -8.49
C THR A 121 2.07 16.19 -9.14
N GLY A 122 1.28 15.21 -8.76
CA GLY A 122 1.45 13.86 -9.27
C GLY A 122 0.48 12.90 -8.61
N TYR A 123 0.82 11.62 -8.72
CA TYR A 123 0.08 10.55 -8.07
C TYR A 123 0.97 9.35 -7.82
N ILE A 124 0.50 8.47 -6.95
CA ILE A 124 1.06 7.13 -6.75
C ILE A 124 -0.02 6.10 -7.07
N ASP A 125 0.35 5.09 -7.86
CA ASP A 125 -0.51 3.98 -8.22
C ASP A 125 -0.20 2.76 -7.34
N PHE A 126 -1.26 2.06 -6.97
CA PHE A 126 -1.23 0.89 -6.14
C PHE A 126 -2.00 -0.24 -6.80
N LYS A 127 -1.44 -1.44 -6.65
CA LYS A 127 -2.10 -2.71 -6.90
C LYS A 127 -2.49 -3.33 -5.58
N GLU A 128 -3.69 -3.88 -5.49
CA GLU A 128 -4.07 -4.69 -4.33
C GLU A 128 -3.19 -5.95 -4.27
N VAL A 129 -2.57 -6.18 -3.13
CA VAL A 129 -1.92 -7.45 -2.84
C VAL A 129 -3.02 -8.36 -2.36
N SER A 130 -3.56 -9.17 -3.27
CA SER A 130 -4.60 -10.14 -2.92
C SER A 130 -4.10 -11.03 -1.77
N GLY A 131 -4.54 -10.72 -0.55
CA GLY A 131 -4.33 -11.53 0.63
C GLY A 131 -5.48 -12.53 0.75
N ILE A 132 -5.17 -13.81 0.62
CA ILE A 132 -5.91 -15.01 1.06
C ILE A 132 -7.41 -14.79 1.34
N THR A 133 -8.24 -15.40 0.50
CA THR A 133 -9.65 -15.75 0.73
C THR A 133 -10.00 -15.91 2.21
N GLY A 134 -10.46 -14.84 2.85
CA GLY A 134 -10.97 -14.88 4.21
C GLY A 134 -12.40 -15.39 4.20
N ASN A 135 -12.57 -16.67 4.53
CA ASN A 135 -13.81 -17.31 4.99
C ASN A 135 -15.08 -17.08 4.16
N ASN A 136 -15.32 -17.97 3.20
CA ASN A 136 -16.68 -18.49 3.01
C ASN A 136 -17.00 -19.40 4.22
N VAL A 137 -17.28 -18.80 5.38
CA VAL A 137 -17.88 -19.47 6.52
C VAL A 137 -19.21 -18.79 6.79
N VAL A 138 -20.20 -19.17 5.99
CA VAL A 138 -21.55 -19.39 6.52
C VAL A 138 -21.64 -20.90 6.73
N GLY A 139 -21.37 -21.32 7.96
CA GLY A 139 -21.44 -22.71 8.38
C GLY A 139 -22.86 -23.26 8.28
N ASN A 140 -22.95 -24.41 7.62
CA ASN A 140 -23.68 -25.61 8.01
C ASN A 140 -24.78 -25.47 9.08
N ALA A 141 -26.04 -25.61 8.66
CA ALA A 141 -27.12 -26.09 9.52
C ALA A 141 -27.78 -27.31 8.85
N ALA A 142 -27.34 -28.48 9.30
CA ALA A 142 -28.16 -29.64 9.63
C ALA A 142 -29.25 -30.11 8.64
N GLY A 143 -29.04 -31.32 8.10
CA GLY A 143 -29.96 -32.43 8.36
C GLY A 143 -31.08 -32.68 7.35
N GLY A 144 -31.20 -33.95 6.95
CA GLY A 144 -32.50 -34.55 6.71
C GLY A 144 -33.01 -34.53 5.27
N SER A 145 -32.75 -35.64 4.59
CA SER A 145 -33.66 -36.37 3.70
C SER A 145 -35.13 -35.93 3.64
N ALA A 146 -35.67 -36.06 2.41
CA ALA A 146 -37.05 -36.38 1.99
C ALA A 146 -37.87 -35.22 1.38
N GLY A 147 -38.50 -35.49 0.23
CA GLY A 147 -39.68 -34.74 -0.20
C GLY A 147 -39.86 -34.57 -1.71
N ASN A 148 -40.34 -35.62 -2.37
CA ASN A 148 -41.03 -35.58 -3.66
C ASN A 148 -42.39 -34.85 -3.53
N ALA A 149 -42.70 -33.87 -4.39
CA ALA A 149 -44.05 -33.39 -4.78
C ALA A 149 -43.87 -32.31 -5.89
N VAL A 150 -44.15 -32.58 -7.18
CA VAL A 150 -45.46 -32.50 -7.88
C VAL A 150 -46.16 -31.12 -7.78
N GLY A 151 -46.37 -30.48 -8.95
CA GLY A 151 -47.63 -29.79 -9.26
C GLY A 151 -47.61 -28.28 -9.55
N ASN A 152 -47.90 -27.92 -10.81
CA ASN A 152 -48.69 -26.79 -11.34
C ASN A 152 -48.91 -25.53 -10.47
N ASN A 153 -48.78 -24.33 -11.06
CA ASN A 153 -49.91 -23.63 -11.73
C ASN A 153 -49.46 -22.33 -12.42
N ALA A 154 -50.29 -21.92 -13.37
CA ALA A 154 -50.19 -20.81 -14.31
C ALA A 154 -50.17 -19.40 -13.69
N GLY A 155 -49.67 -18.47 -14.50
CA GLY A 155 -49.87 -17.02 -14.44
C GLY A 155 -49.44 -16.42 -15.77
#